data_AF-A0A7R7CKU1-F1
#
_entry.id   AF-A0A7R7CKU1-F1
#
_cell.length_a   1.000
_cell.length_b   1.000
_cell.length_c   1.000
_cell.angle_alpha   90.00
_cell.angle_beta   90.00
_cell.angle_gamma   90.00
#
_symmetry.space_group_name_H-M   'P 1'
#
loop_
_entity.id
_entity.type
_entity.pdbx_description
1 polymer ?
#
loop_
_entity_poly.entity_id
_entity_poly.type
_entity_poly.pdbx_seq_one_letter_code
_entity_poly.pdbx_strand_id
1 'polypeptide(L)'
;MPAESSATANTCKAMPLPYRSTRLLDETVFAVRNENAPGWQMLAWECEPEDLPRRLAASGLDKREHRLVGAAQVAVEFVRQLVVEKALKAGWHQDWSSETWFPMDQPLPRLPGIPVPADVSLSLRSIVYGWICIAVEAHGKRLDLQIDDIHDSLVTFVRFIQILAAGGEPHAALAERATAHFVVQDGPDPHLCRFYLEVRRNGEAEIIDAITDREALLRQFRSLSTAIANHPCFAHHYVCHCCLNDAEYERASDAADSEWQDGVKAGQFPDDWDAAQEFAAARIVAEVPLPEDCALLADEERMMLRALAVPLDRLLGHGLVCAEAQAGEHIAQRLKENR
;
A
#
# COMPACT_ATOMS: atom_id res chain seq x y z
N MET A 1 -15.04 45.59 -42.01
CA MET A 1 -13.88 44.68 -41.98
C MET A 1 -14.13 43.64 -40.90
N PRO A 2 -14.61 42.43 -41.25
CA PRO A 2 -14.64 41.31 -40.32
C PRO A 2 -13.32 40.55 -40.42
N ALA A 3 -12.73 40.20 -39.28
CA ALA A 3 -11.57 39.32 -39.22
C ALA A 3 -12.07 37.87 -39.14
N GLU A 4 -11.77 37.10 -40.17
CA GLU A 4 -11.93 35.65 -40.22
C GLU A 4 -10.95 35.00 -39.24
N SER A 5 -11.46 34.27 -38.26
CA SER A 5 -10.66 33.40 -37.39
C SER A 5 -10.64 32.01 -38.01
N SER A 6 -9.48 31.62 -38.55
CA SER A 6 -9.27 30.32 -39.16
C SER A 6 -9.08 29.27 -38.05
N ALA A 7 -9.96 28.29 -38.00
CA ALA A 7 -9.81 27.10 -37.17
C ALA A 7 -8.71 26.20 -37.76
N THR A 8 -7.58 26.10 -37.09
CA THR A 8 -6.59 25.03 -37.34
C THR A 8 -6.92 23.84 -36.44
N ALA A 9 -7.46 22.79 -37.06
CA ALA A 9 -7.60 21.48 -36.46
C ALA A 9 -6.22 20.90 -36.14
N ASN A 10 -5.85 20.88 -34.85
CA ASN A 10 -4.72 20.10 -34.35
C ASN A 10 -5.10 18.62 -34.40
N THR A 11 -4.78 17.97 -35.51
CA THR A 11 -4.74 16.52 -35.60
C THR A 11 -3.49 16.04 -34.86
N CYS A 12 -3.67 15.51 -33.65
CA CYS A 12 -2.69 14.68 -32.98
C CYS A 12 -2.43 13.44 -33.85
N LYS A 13 -1.47 13.54 -34.77
CA LYS A 13 -0.82 12.37 -35.36
C LYS A 13 -0.07 11.67 -34.23
N ALA A 14 -0.65 10.59 -33.72
CA ALA A 14 0.09 9.61 -32.93
C ALA A 14 1.27 9.13 -33.77
N MET A 15 2.49 9.54 -33.39
CA MET A 15 3.69 8.91 -33.91
C MET A 15 3.73 7.50 -33.31
N PRO A 16 3.78 6.43 -34.13
CA PRO A 16 4.03 5.10 -33.60
C PRO A 16 5.46 5.10 -33.07
N LEU A 17 5.62 5.07 -31.75
CA LEU A 17 6.91 4.72 -31.15
C LEU A 17 7.29 3.33 -31.68
N PRO A 18 8.55 3.11 -32.11
CA PRO A 18 8.97 1.80 -32.57
C PRO A 18 8.90 0.84 -31.38
N TYR A 19 7.87 0.00 -31.35
CA TYR A 19 7.78 -1.17 -30.48
C TYR A 19 8.94 -2.10 -30.84
N ARG A 20 10.11 -1.87 -30.23
CA ARG A 20 11.09 -2.94 -30.04
C ARG A 20 10.36 -3.96 -29.19
N SER A 21 10.30 -5.20 -29.66
CA SER A 21 9.83 -6.35 -28.89
C SER A 21 10.47 -6.32 -27.49
N THR A 22 9.74 -5.82 -26.50
CA THR A 22 10.21 -5.75 -25.13
C THR A 22 10.19 -7.17 -24.60
N ARG A 23 11.36 -7.81 -24.53
CA ARG A 23 11.47 -9.15 -23.95
C ARG A 23 11.15 -9.04 -22.46
N LEU A 24 10.06 -9.68 -22.05
CA LEU A 24 9.72 -9.87 -20.64
C LEU A 24 10.60 -11.00 -20.08
N LEU A 25 11.09 -10.82 -18.87
CA LEU A 25 11.86 -11.79 -18.10
C LEU A 25 11.11 -12.16 -16.83
N ASP A 26 11.13 -13.44 -16.45
CA ASP A 26 10.68 -13.91 -15.15
C ASP A 26 11.75 -13.58 -14.10
N GLU A 27 11.51 -12.54 -13.31
CA GLU A 27 12.43 -12.05 -12.29
C GLU A 27 11.97 -12.44 -10.90
N THR A 28 12.87 -13.07 -10.14
CA THR A 28 12.70 -13.30 -8.71
C THR A 28 13.44 -12.21 -7.93
N VAL A 29 12.71 -11.45 -7.11
CA VAL A 29 13.24 -10.45 -6.18
C VAL A 29 13.46 -11.08 -4.81
N PHE A 30 14.66 -10.92 -4.27
CA PHE A 30 15.05 -11.50 -2.99
C PHE A 30 16.01 -10.57 -2.24
N ALA A 31 15.99 -10.69 -0.91
CA ALA A 31 16.90 -9.98 -0.04
C ALA A 31 18.00 -10.95 0.45
N VAL A 32 19.24 -10.48 0.51
CA VAL A 32 20.36 -11.22 1.12
C VAL A 32 21.03 -10.40 2.21
N ARG A 33 21.50 -11.07 3.26
CA ARG A 33 22.23 -10.43 4.36
C ARG A 33 23.43 -11.26 4.78
N ASN A 34 24.58 -10.61 4.87
CA ASN A 34 25.76 -11.21 5.48
C ASN A 34 25.57 -11.34 6.99
N GLU A 35 26.19 -12.34 7.58
CA GLU A 35 26.28 -12.46 9.03
C GLU A 35 26.84 -11.16 9.62
N ASN A 36 26.09 -10.54 10.56
CA ASN A 36 26.39 -9.26 11.21
C ASN A 36 26.25 -7.98 10.34
N ALA A 37 25.72 -8.06 9.12
CA ALA A 37 25.39 -6.84 8.38
C ALA A 37 24.16 -6.14 9.01
N PRO A 38 24.16 -4.81 9.14
CA PRO A 38 23.09 -4.07 9.79
C PRO A 38 21.78 -4.10 8.99
N GLY A 39 21.84 -4.25 7.67
CA GLY A 39 20.69 -4.29 6.78
C GLY A 39 20.86 -5.29 5.64
N TRP A 40 19.84 -5.35 4.78
CA TRP A 40 19.74 -6.30 3.69
C TRP A 40 20.05 -5.65 2.35
N GLN A 41 20.59 -6.44 1.42
CA GLN A 41 20.74 -6.05 0.03
C GLN A 41 19.60 -6.68 -0.78
N MET A 42 18.90 -5.86 -1.55
CA MET A 42 17.83 -6.30 -2.43
C MET A 42 18.39 -6.61 -3.82
N LEU A 43 18.08 -7.79 -4.34
CA LEU A 43 18.57 -8.29 -5.63
C LEU A 43 17.40 -8.84 -6.45
N ALA A 44 17.61 -8.93 -7.76
CA ALA A 44 16.71 -9.61 -8.70
C ALA A 44 17.52 -10.49 -9.65
N TRP A 45 17.01 -11.70 -9.92
CA TRP A 45 17.58 -12.62 -10.89
C TRP A 45 16.51 -13.22 -11.80
N GLU A 46 16.84 -13.36 -13.09
CA GLU A 46 16.08 -14.11 -14.09
C GLU A 46 16.08 -15.62 -13.73
N CYS A 47 15.13 -16.00 -12.87
CA CYS A 47 14.89 -17.37 -12.42
C CYS A 47 13.53 -17.48 -11.73
N GLU A 48 13.01 -18.71 -11.69
CA GLU A 48 11.86 -19.05 -10.86
C GLU A 48 12.24 -19.07 -9.36
N PRO A 49 11.30 -18.78 -8.45
CA PRO A 49 11.57 -18.79 -7.01
C PRO A 49 12.14 -20.12 -6.49
N GLU A 50 11.71 -21.25 -7.07
CA GLU A 50 12.18 -22.59 -6.74
C GLU A 50 13.64 -22.86 -7.13
N ASP A 51 14.16 -22.12 -8.11
CA ASP A 51 15.54 -22.20 -8.57
C ASP A 51 16.50 -21.31 -7.75
N LEU A 52 15.96 -20.38 -6.95
CA LEU A 52 16.75 -19.41 -6.18
C LEU A 52 17.82 -20.07 -5.28
N PRO A 53 17.54 -21.13 -4.50
CA PRO A 53 18.57 -21.76 -3.68
C PRO A 53 19.75 -22.30 -4.49
N ARG A 54 19.47 -22.89 -5.66
CA ARG A 54 20.50 -23.40 -6.58
C ARG A 54 21.34 -22.27 -7.17
N ARG A 55 20.70 -21.16 -7.53
CA ARG A 55 21.38 -19.95 -8.03
C ARG A 55 22.27 -19.33 -6.94
N LEU A 56 21.78 -19.21 -5.71
CA LEU A 56 22.54 -18.70 -4.56
C LEU A 56 23.81 -19.53 -4.33
N ALA A 57 23.72 -20.86 -4.37
CA ALA A 57 24.87 -21.75 -4.26
C ALA A 57 25.87 -21.58 -5.40
N ALA A 58 25.40 -21.47 -6.65
CA ALA A 58 26.26 -21.24 -7.80
C ALA A 58 27.01 -19.88 -7.73
N SER A 59 26.42 -18.90 -7.06
CA SER A 59 27.01 -17.58 -6.84
C SER A 59 27.80 -17.43 -5.53
N GLY A 60 27.92 -18.50 -4.72
CA GLY A 60 28.62 -18.47 -3.42
C GLY A 60 27.92 -17.64 -2.35
N LEU A 61 26.60 -17.46 -2.47
CA LEU A 61 25.74 -16.71 -1.54
C LEU A 61 24.89 -17.64 -0.64
N ASP A 62 25.03 -18.96 -0.78
CA ASP A 62 24.27 -19.99 -0.04
C ASP A 62 24.45 -19.93 1.48
N LYS A 63 25.58 -19.40 1.95
CA LYS A 63 25.85 -19.21 3.39
C LYS A 63 25.25 -17.94 3.96
N ARG A 64 24.68 -17.06 3.12
CA ARG A 64 24.03 -15.82 3.56
C ARG A 64 22.58 -16.12 3.92
N GLU A 65 22.06 -15.36 4.89
CA GLU A 65 20.62 -15.35 5.11
C GLU A 65 19.96 -14.75 3.87
N HIS A 66 18.88 -15.36 3.40
CA HIS A 66 18.11 -14.86 2.27
C HIS A 66 16.61 -14.95 2.54
N ARG A 67 15.86 -14.01 1.95
CA ARG A 67 14.39 -13.97 2.01
C ARG A 67 13.84 -13.72 0.62
N LEU A 68 12.86 -14.51 0.21
CA LEU A 68 12.09 -14.25 -1.00
C LEU A 68 11.19 -13.04 -0.74
N VAL A 69 11.23 -12.05 -1.63
CA VAL A 69 10.39 -10.83 -1.53
C VAL A 69 9.25 -10.88 -2.53
N GLY A 70 9.48 -11.43 -3.73
CA GLY A 70 8.42 -11.71 -4.68
C GLY A 70 8.96 -12.10 -6.05
N ALA A 71 8.06 -12.38 -7.00
CA ALA A 71 8.40 -12.63 -8.39
C ALA A 71 7.44 -11.88 -9.33
N ALA A 72 7.90 -11.55 -10.54
CA ALA A 72 7.08 -10.96 -11.60
C ALA A 72 7.75 -11.07 -12.97
N GLN A 73 6.93 -10.99 -14.02
CA GLN A 73 7.42 -10.73 -15.37
C GLN A 73 7.63 -9.24 -15.59
N VAL A 74 8.82 -8.85 -16.03
CA VAL A 74 9.16 -7.44 -16.24
C VAL A 74 10.08 -7.26 -17.44
N ALA A 75 9.99 -6.10 -18.10
CA ALA A 75 11.00 -5.71 -19.08
C ALA A 75 12.34 -5.44 -18.39
N VAL A 76 13.45 -5.76 -19.06
CA VAL A 76 14.81 -5.60 -18.53
C VAL A 76 15.06 -4.18 -17.99
N GLU A 77 14.56 -3.15 -18.68
CA GLU A 77 14.72 -1.75 -18.29
C GLU A 77 14.01 -1.37 -16.98
N PHE A 78 13.02 -2.16 -16.52
CA PHE A 78 12.21 -1.88 -15.33
C PHE A 78 12.55 -2.76 -14.12
N VAL A 79 13.56 -3.63 -14.19
CA VAL A 79 13.96 -4.52 -13.08
C VAL A 79 14.24 -3.73 -11.79
N ARG A 80 14.91 -2.57 -11.88
CA ARG A 80 15.18 -1.74 -10.69
C ARG A 80 13.90 -1.20 -10.06
N GLN A 81 12.91 -0.81 -10.87
CA GLN A 81 11.62 -0.34 -10.38
C GLN A 81 10.84 -1.49 -9.74
N LEU A 82 10.85 -2.68 -10.36
CA LEU A 82 10.25 -3.88 -9.81
C LEU A 82 10.80 -4.21 -8.42
N VAL A 83 12.14 -4.14 -8.24
CA VAL A 83 12.78 -4.40 -6.95
C VAL A 83 12.24 -3.48 -5.85
N VAL A 84 12.17 -2.17 -6.13
CA VAL A 84 11.66 -1.17 -5.19
C VAL A 84 10.16 -1.39 -4.92
N GLU A 85 9.36 -1.61 -5.96
CA GLU A 85 7.91 -1.83 -5.82
C GLU A 85 7.62 -3.07 -4.96
N LYS A 86 8.27 -4.21 -5.25
CA LYS A 86 8.07 -5.45 -4.49
C LYS A 86 8.52 -5.28 -3.04
N ALA A 87 9.65 -4.62 -2.80
CA ALA A 87 10.14 -4.37 -1.45
C ALA A 87 9.17 -3.50 -0.65
N LEU A 88 8.69 -2.39 -1.21
CA LEU A 88 7.74 -1.50 -0.54
C LEU A 88 6.39 -2.18 -0.29
N LYS A 89 5.86 -2.94 -1.27
CA LYS A 89 4.65 -3.77 -1.09
C LYS A 89 4.82 -4.83 -0.01
N ALA A 90 6.03 -5.36 0.16
CA ALA A 90 6.42 -6.27 1.25
C ALA A 90 6.76 -5.53 2.56
N GLY A 91 6.49 -4.22 2.67
CA GLY A 91 6.73 -3.43 3.87
C GLY A 91 8.19 -3.18 4.21
N TRP A 92 9.11 -3.43 3.28
CA TRP A 92 10.52 -3.14 3.49
C TRP A 92 10.77 -1.63 3.45
N HIS A 93 11.65 -1.17 4.32
CA HIS A 93 12.10 0.22 4.37
C HIS A 93 13.52 0.33 3.81
N GLN A 94 13.73 1.30 2.93
CA GLN A 94 15.05 1.59 2.37
C GLN A 94 15.73 2.72 3.13
N ASP A 95 16.89 2.43 3.71
CA ASP A 95 17.82 3.47 4.13
C ASP A 95 18.64 3.92 2.92
N TRP A 96 18.29 5.07 2.37
CA TRP A 96 18.95 5.67 1.21
C TRP A 96 20.42 6.03 1.44
N SER A 97 20.83 6.25 2.69
CA SER A 97 22.21 6.65 3.00
C SER A 97 23.19 5.48 2.93
N SER A 98 22.72 4.29 3.30
CA SER A 98 23.50 3.05 3.32
C SER A 98 23.16 2.11 2.16
N GLU A 99 22.17 2.46 1.34
CA GLU A 99 21.58 1.62 0.29
C GLU A 99 21.14 0.24 0.82
N THR A 100 20.70 0.18 2.07
CA THR A 100 20.24 -1.05 2.71
C THR A 100 18.74 -1.07 2.95
N TRP A 101 18.21 -2.29 3.05
CA TRP A 101 16.80 -2.55 3.25
C TRP A 101 16.57 -3.21 4.61
N PHE A 102 15.47 -2.87 5.25
CA PHE A 102 15.03 -3.47 6.52
C PHE A 102 13.63 -4.05 6.32
N PRO A 103 13.37 -5.30 6.71
CA PRO A 103 12.02 -5.87 6.67
C PRO A 103 11.18 -5.26 7.81
N MET A 104 9.87 -5.13 7.60
CA MET A 104 8.92 -4.49 8.54
C MET A 104 9.05 -4.94 10.00
N ASP A 105 9.47 -6.19 10.24
CA ASP A 105 9.58 -6.81 11.56
C ASP A 105 10.94 -6.59 12.25
N GLN A 106 11.91 -5.96 11.59
CA GLN A 106 13.21 -5.63 12.17
C GLN A 106 13.25 -4.15 12.56
N PRO A 107 13.77 -3.79 13.74
CA PRO A 107 13.90 -2.39 14.12
C PRO A 107 14.77 -1.60 13.14
N LEU A 108 14.33 -0.39 12.78
CA LEU A 108 15.18 0.57 12.08
C LEU A 108 16.26 1.13 13.01
N PRO A 109 17.38 1.64 12.47
CA PRO A 109 18.26 2.54 13.20
C PRO A 109 17.47 3.67 13.86
N ARG A 110 17.93 4.15 15.01
CA ARG A 110 17.25 5.24 15.74
C ARG A 110 17.08 6.45 14.84
N LEU A 111 15.83 6.91 14.73
CA LEU A 111 15.52 8.08 13.92
C LEU A 111 16.17 9.33 14.51
N PRO A 112 16.69 10.25 13.68
CA PRO A 112 17.25 11.52 14.16
C PRO A 112 16.13 12.42 14.72
N GLY A 113 16.50 13.48 15.46
CA GLY A 113 15.55 14.47 15.98
C GLY A 113 15.07 14.22 17.41
N ILE A 114 14.30 15.18 17.94
CA ILE A 114 13.72 15.13 19.28
C ILE A 114 12.20 15.02 19.12
N PRO A 115 11.58 13.87 19.42
CA PRO A 115 10.14 13.70 19.30
C PRO A 115 9.40 14.54 20.33
N VAL A 116 8.18 14.97 20.01
CA VAL A 116 7.35 15.81 20.88
C VAL A 116 6.27 14.94 21.56
N PRO A 117 6.08 15.01 22.89
CA PRO A 117 4.97 14.31 23.55
C PRO A 117 3.63 14.75 22.98
N ALA A 118 2.84 13.81 22.46
CA ALA A 118 1.51 14.10 21.91
C ALA A 118 0.64 12.85 21.85
N ASP A 119 -0.68 13.04 21.95
CA ASP A 119 -1.63 12.04 21.50
C ASP A 119 -1.61 12.00 19.97
N VAL A 120 -1.60 10.78 19.43
CA VAL A 120 -1.72 10.54 17.99
C VAL A 120 -3.14 10.08 17.72
N SER A 121 -3.81 10.65 16.72
CA SER A 121 -5.12 10.20 16.24
C SER A 121 -5.03 9.74 14.79
N LEU A 122 -5.76 8.68 14.45
CA LEU A 122 -5.91 8.20 13.08
C LEU A 122 -7.40 8.07 12.78
N SER A 123 -7.85 8.66 11.69
CA SER A 123 -9.28 8.66 11.31
C SER A 123 -9.48 8.40 9.83
N LEU A 124 -10.53 7.66 9.51
CA LEU A 124 -11.01 7.52 8.14
C LEU A 124 -11.75 8.81 7.76
N ARG A 125 -11.44 9.34 6.58
CA ARG A 125 -12.11 10.50 5.99
C ARG A 125 -13.16 10.05 4.99
N SER A 126 -12.73 9.31 3.97
CA SER A 126 -13.59 8.84 2.89
C SER A 126 -12.97 7.62 2.19
N ILE A 127 -13.78 6.91 1.40
CA ILE A 127 -13.31 5.88 0.48
C ILE A 127 -13.99 6.14 -0.88
N VAL A 128 -13.21 6.59 -1.85
CA VAL A 128 -13.68 7.04 -3.17
C VAL A 128 -12.61 6.78 -4.23
N TYR A 129 -12.99 6.40 -5.45
CA TYR A 129 -12.10 6.31 -6.64
C TYR A 129 -10.76 5.58 -6.44
N GLY A 130 -10.79 4.40 -5.84
CA GLY A 130 -9.60 3.59 -5.58
C GLY A 130 -8.81 4.01 -4.33
N TRP A 131 -9.25 5.04 -3.60
CA TRP A 131 -8.49 5.61 -2.50
C TRP A 131 -9.23 5.52 -1.17
N ILE A 132 -8.49 5.13 -0.13
CA ILE A 132 -8.90 5.30 1.27
C ILE A 132 -8.20 6.54 1.80
N CYS A 133 -8.96 7.62 2.00
CA CYS A 133 -8.44 8.86 2.55
C CYS A 133 -8.45 8.78 4.08
N ILE A 134 -7.29 8.98 4.71
CA ILE A 134 -7.12 8.97 6.16
C ILE A 134 -6.51 10.28 6.63
N ALA A 135 -6.80 10.68 7.86
CA ALA A 135 -6.15 11.80 8.52
C ALA A 135 -5.34 11.27 9.72
N VAL A 136 -4.09 11.70 9.81
CA VAL A 136 -3.20 11.46 10.95
C VAL A 136 -2.93 12.80 11.63
N GLU A 137 -3.26 12.91 12.92
CA GLU A 137 -3.07 14.15 13.68
C GLU A 137 -2.24 13.91 14.92
N ALA A 138 -1.32 14.83 15.20
CA ALA A 138 -0.55 14.89 16.43
C ALA A 138 -0.04 16.32 16.65
N HIS A 139 0.08 16.77 17.90
CA HIS A 139 0.66 18.09 18.27
C HIS A 139 0.12 19.28 17.44
N GLY A 140 -1.17 19.28 17.10
CA GLY A 140 -1.81 20.34 16.30
C GLY A 140 -1.47 20.33 14.81
N LYS A 141 -0.69 19.35 14.35
CA LYS A 141 -0.43 19.07 12.94
C LYS A 141 -1.37 17.96 12.47
N ARG A 142 -1.87 18.11 11.25
CA ARG A 142 -2.69 17.13 10.53
C ARG A 142 -2.06 16.83 9.18
N LEU A 143 -1.95 15.55 8.86
CA LEU A 143 -1.57 15.07 7.53
C LEU A 143 -2.71 14.22 6.99
N ASP A 144 -3.30 14.66 5.87
CA ASP A 144 -4.26 13.88 5.10
C ASP A 144 -3.49 13.01 4.11
N LEU A 145 -3.75 11.70 4.13
CA LEU A 145 -3.05 10.67 3.36
C LEU A 145 -4.03 9.82 2.56
N GLN A 146 -3.57 9.25 1.46
CA GLN A 146 -4.37 8.32 0.63
C GLN A 146 -3.71 6.94 0.57
N ILE A 147 -4.45 5.89 0.90
CA ILE A 147 -4.05 4.51 0.61
C ILE A 147 -4.64 4.16 -0.76
N ASP A 148 -3.78 3.94 -1.75
CA ASP A 148 -4.11 3.64 -3.14
C ASP A 148 -4.30 2.11 -3.33
N ASP A 149 -5.28 1.70 -4.15
CA ASP A 149 -5.64 0.30 -4.41
C ASP A 149 -4.63 -0.46 -5.29
N ILE A 150 -3.73 0.25 -5.97
CA ILE A 150 -2.73 -0.32 -6.88
C ILE A 150 -1.35 -0.42 -6.20
N HIS A 151 -0.96 0.65 -5.50
CA HIS A 151 0.40 0.83 -5.01
C HIS A 151 0.57 0.42 -3.54
N ASP A 152 -0.43 0.73 -2.72
CA ASP A 152 -0.40 0.43 -1.29
C ASP A 152 -1.10 -0.92 -1.03
N SER A 153 -0.84 -1.52 0.13
CA SER A 153 -1.35 -2.86 0.45
C SER A 153 -1.99 -2.90 1.83
N LEU A 154 -3.28 -3.28 1.86
CA LEU A 154 -3.99 -3.54 3.12
C LEU A 154 -3.39 -4.73 3.89
N VAL A 155 -2.75 -5.67 3.20
CA VAL A 155 -1.99 -6.76 3.85
C VAL A 155 -0.85 -6.18 4.67
N THR A 156 -0.09 -5.25 4.10
CA THR A 156 1.02 -4.55 4.76
C THR A 156 0.52 -3.69 5.92
N PHE A 157 -0.60 -2.98 5.74
CA PHE A 157 -1.26 -2.24 6.80
C PHE A 157 -1.67 -3.14 7.98
N VAL A 158 -2.33 -4.27 7.72
CA VAL A 158 -2.74 -5.21 8.78
C VAL A 158 -1.52 -5.84 9.45
N ARG A 159 -0.49 -6.20 8.67
CA ARG A 159 0.76 -6.77 9.22
C ARG A 159 1.49 -5.79 10.14
N PHE A 160 1.51 -4.50 9.78
CA PHE A 160 2.05 -3.44 10.62
C PHE A 160 1.35 -3.42 11.99
N ILE A 161 0.01 -3.50 12.00
CA ILE A 161 -0.79 -3.52 13.23
C ILE A 161 -0.53 -4.79 14.05
N GLN A 162 -0.37 -5.95 13.41
CA GLN A 162 -0.05 -7.20 14.10
C GLN A 162 1.28 -7.12 14.85
N ILE A 163 2.33 -6.58 14.22
CA ILE A 163 3.66 -6.43 14.84
C ILE A 163 3.59 -5.40 15.98
N LEU A 164 2.88 -4.29 15.79
CA LEU A 164 2.62 -3.30 16.84
C LEU A 164 1.92 -3.95 18.05
N ALA A 165 0.89 -4.76 17.80
CA ALA A 165 0.15 -5.46 18.84
C ALA A 165 0.99 -6.52 19.58
N ALA A 166 1.96 -7.13 18.89
CA ALA A 166 2.88 -8.11 19.48
C ALA A 166 4.04 -7.48 20.27
N GLY A 167 4.12 -6.14 20.31
CA GLY A 167 5.19 -5.42 21.03
C GLY A 167 6.42 -5.06 20.19
N GLY A 168 6.40 -5.30 18.87
CA GLY A 168 7.53 -4.98 17.97
C GLY A 168 7.64 -3.50 17.56
N GLU A 169 8.62 -3.17 16.73
CA GLU A 169 8.88 -1.80 16.23
C GLU A 169 8.60 -1.72 14.72
N PRO A 170 7.33 -1.84 14.28
CA PRO A 170 7.04 -1.96 12.86
C PRO A 170 7.32 -0.66 12.10
N HIS A 171 7.69 -0.84 10.83
CA HIS A 171 7.84 0.26 9.88
C HIS A 171 7.36 -0.16 8.49
N ALA A 172 6.69 0.74 7.77
CA ALA A 172 6.28 0.47 6.39
C ALA A 172 5.90 1.75 5.64
N ALA A 173 6.01 1.72 4.32
CA ALA A 173 5.33 2.67 3.47
C ALA A 173 3.86 2.21 3.34
N LEU A 174 2.93 2.95 3.92
CA LEU A 174 1.52 2.51 4.03
C LEU A 174 0.54 3.33 3.19
N ALA A 175 0.97 4.49 2.70
CA ALA A 175 0.11 5.42 1.98
C ALA A 175 0.93 6.28 0.98
N GLU A 176 0.20 7.09 0.22
CA GLU A 176 0.69 8.05 -0.77
C GLU A 176 1.54 7.35 -1.84
N ARG A 177 1.09 6.18 -2.31
CA ARG A 177 1.83 5.37 -3.29
C ARG A 177 3.23 5.03 -2.77
N ALA A 178 3.27 4.53 -1.56
CA ALA A 178 4.48 4.19 -0.81
C ALA A 178 5.44 5.38 -0.52
N THR A 179 4.95 6.62 -0.50
CA THR A 179 5.77 7.80 -0.11
C THR A 179 5.50 8.29 1.32
N ALA A 180 4.47 7.77 1.99
CA ALA A 180 4.20 8.00 3.40
C ALA A 180 4.72 6.84 4.25
N HIS A 181 5.82 7.06 4.96
CA HIS A 181 6.47 6.07 5.80
C HIS A 181 6.05 6.21 7.26
N PHE A 182 5.45 5.14 7.78
CA PHE A 182 5.08 5.00 9.18
C PHE A 182 6.14 4.19 9.89
N VAL A 183 6.58 4.65 11.05
CA VAL A 183 7.60 4.00 11.88
C VAL A 183 7.16 4.08 13.34
N VAL A 184 7.23 2.95 14.04
CA VAL A 184 7.10 2.91 15.50
C VAL A 184 8.41 2.40 16.08
N GLN A 185 9.01 3.17 16.98
CA GLN A 185 10.18 2.77 17.77
C GLN A 185 9.85 2.78 19.26
N ASP A 186 10.64 2.05 20.06
CA ASP A 186 10.49 2.09 21.51
C ASP A 186 10.73 3.51 22.06
N GLY A 187 9.92 3.87 23.06
CA GLY A 187 9.97 5.15 23.74
C GLY A 187 10.95 5.17 24.92
N PRO A 188 10.98 6.29 25.67
CA PRO A 188 11.79 6.38 26.89
C PRO A 188 11.30 5.46 28.02
N ASP A 189 10.03 5.08 28.00
CA ASP A 189 9.37 4.23 28.99
C ASP A 189 8.68 3.03 28.31
N PRO A 190 8.49 1.88 29.01
CA PRO A 190 7.92 0.66 28.41
C PRO A 190 6.50 0.80 27.83
N HIS A 191 5.72 1.78 28.30
CA HIS A 191 4.36 2.03 27.81
C HIS A 191 4.31 3.07 26.69
N LEU A 192 5.43 3.77 26.47
CA LEU A 192 5.54 4.82 25.46
C LEU A 192 6.25 4.29 24.22
N CYS A 193 5.84 4.79 23.07
CA CYS A 193 6.56 4.58 21.82
C CYS A 193 6.78 5.90 21.11
N ARG A 194 7.79 5.95 20.26
CA ARG A 194 7.96 7.00 19.26
C ARG A 194 7.17 6.62 18.02
N PHE A 195 6.20 7.43 17.65
CA PHE A 195 5.51 7.35 16.35
C PHE A 195 6.11 8.41 15.43
N TYR A 196 6.61 7.96 14.28
CA TYR A 196 7.15 8.83 13.24
C TYR A 196 6.43 8.55 11.92
N LEU A 197 5.93 9.62 11.30
CA LEU A 197 5.32 9.62 9.99
C LEU A 197 6.03 10.67 9.14
N GLU A 198 6.63 10.26 8.05
CA GLU A 198 7.21 11.14 7.03
C GLU A 198 6.46 10.96 5.72
N VAL A 199 6.03 12.07 5.13
CA VAL A 199 5.35 12.11 3.83
C VAL A 199 6.20 12.94 2.90
N ARG A 200 6.58 12.39 1.74
CA ARG A 200 7.37 13.11 0.74
C ARG A 200 6.51 13.51 -0.45
N ARG A 201 6.31 14.83 -0.65
CA ARG A 201 5.55 15.40 -1.75
C ARG A 201 6.38 16.46 -2.46
N ASN A 202 6.52 16.35 -3.79
CA ASN A 202 7.22 17.34 -4.62
C ASN A 202 8.65 17.70 -4.14
N GLY A 203 9.34 16.76 -3.50
CA GLY A 203 10.69 16.97 -2.95
C GLY A 203 10.75 17.57 -1.55
N GLU A 204 9.60 17.91 -0.96
CA GLU A 204 9.48 18.35 0.43
C GLU A 204 9.01 17.21 1.33
N ALA A 205 9.48 17.20 2.58
CA ALA A 205 9.12 16.21 3.57
C ALA A 205 8.27 16.85 4.68
N GLU A 206 7.06 16.34 4.88
CA GLU A 206 6.21 16.68 6.00
C GLU A 206 6.29 15.59 7.07
N ILE A 207 6.63 15.97 8.30
CA ILE A 207 6.88 15.00 9.39
C ILE A 207 5.90 15.21 10.55
N ILE A 208 5.37 14.10 11.08
CA ILE A 208 4.81 13.99 12.44
C ILE A 208 5.79 13.12 13.24
N ASP A 209 6.33 13.65 14.34
CA ASP A 209 7.28 12.93 15.20
C ASP A 209 6.88 13.07 16.68
N ALA A 210 6.28 12.02 17.24
CA ALA A 210 5.61 12.07 18.52
C ALA A 210 6.07 10.97 19.49
N ILE A 211 6.19 11.29 20.78
CA ILE A 211 6.16 10.29 21.86
C ILE A 211 4.71 10.14 22.32
N THR A 212 4.18 8.93 22.29
CA THR A 212 2.78 8.64 22.61
C THR A 212 2.62 7.33 23.37
N ASP A 213 1.45 7.12 23.98
CA ASP A 213 1.11 5.85 24.62
C ASP A 213 0.91 4.75 23.56
N ARG A 214 1.63 3.65 23.71
CA ARG A 214 1.67 2.57 22.72
C ARG A 214 0.31 1.88 22.58
N GLU A 215 -0.41 1.69 23.69
CA GLU A 215 -1.72 1.06 23.67
C GLU A 215 -2.76 1.98 23.02
N ALA A 216 -2.69 3.29 23.29
CA ALA A 216 -3.51 4.30 22.65
C ALA A 216 -3.28 4.33 21.13
N LEU A 217 -2.03 4.34 20.69
CA LEU A 217 -1.68 4.26 19.26
C LEU A 217 -2.26 3.00 18.62
N LEU A 218 -2.08 1.83 19.25
CA LEU A 218 -2.65 0.58 18.77
C LEU A 218 -4.19 0.62 18.67
N ARG A 219 -4.88 1.26 19.63
CA ARG A 219 -6.33 1.48 19.58
C ARG A 219 -6.74 2.34 18.38
N GLN A 220 -5.97 3.39 18.05
CA GLN A 220 -6.24 4.22 16.87
C GLN A 220 -6.14 3.42 15.57
N PHE A 221 -5.08 2.62 15.41
CA PHE A 221 -4.93 1.75 14.23
C PHE A 221 -6.06 0.71 14.12
N ARG A 222 -6.45 0.07 15.24
CA ARG A 222 -7.59 -0.86 15.30
C ARG A 222 -8.90 -0.18 14.90
N SER A 223 -9.13 1.02 15.42
CA SER A 223 -10.32 1.83 15.10
C SER A 223 -10.35 2.18 13.62
N LEU A 224 -9.23 2.64 13.06
CA LEU A 224 -9.11 2.94 11.63
C LEU A 224 -9.39 1.71 10.76
N SER A 225 -8.75 0.57 11.07
CA SER A 225 -8.96 -0.68 10.33
C SER A 225 -10.44 -1.12 10.33
N THR A 226 -11.10 -1.00 11.49
CA THR A 226 -12.53 -1.30 11.63
C THR A 226 -13.40 -0.31 10.85
N ALA A 227 -13.06 0.98 10.88
CA ALA A 227 -13.77 2.02 10.12
C ALA A 227 -13.68 1.76 8.61
N ILE A 228 -12.51 1.41 8.10
CA ILE A 228 -12.30 1.04 6.69
C ILE A 228 -13.17 -0.16 6.32
N ALA A 229 -13.09 -1.26 7.08
CA ALA A 229 -13.82 -2.48 6.78
C ALA A 229 -15.35 -2.30 6.80
N ASN A 230 -15.84 -1.39 7.64
CA ASN A 230 -17.27 -1.13 7.80
C ASN A 230 -17.79 -0.02 6.88
N HIS A 231 -16.91 0.65 6.12
CA HIS A 231 -17.33 1.75 5.27
C HIS A 231 -18.17 1.23 4.08
N PRO A 232 -19.34 1.85 3.79
CA PRO A 232 -20.22 1.40 2.71
C PRO A 232 -19.54 1.37 1.34
N CYS A 233 -18.69 2.36 1.06
CA CYS A 233 -17.98 2.47 -0.22
C CYS A 233 -16.79 1.51 -0.37
N PHE A 234 -16.41 0.75 0.67
CA PHE A 234 -15.19 -0.07 0.64
C PHE A 234 -15.16 -1.07 -0.52
N ALA A 235 -16.26 -1.78 -0.76
CA ALA A 235 -16.32 -2.78 -1.82
C ALA A 235 -16.27 -2.14 -3.22
N HIS A 236 -17.17 -1.20 -3.51
CA HIS A 236 -17.28 -0.56 -4.83
C HIS A 236 -16.10 0.34 -5.18
N HIS A 237 -15.64 1.13 -4.23
CA HIS A 237 -14.70 2.23 -4.48
C HIS A 237 -13.26 1.93 -4.10
N TYR A 238 -12.97 0.81 -3.45
CA TYR A 238 -11.59 0.42 -3.19
C TYR A 238 -11.28 -0.97 -3.76
N VAL A 239 -11.95 -2.01 -3.27
CA VAL A 239 -11.62 -3.39 -3.66
C VAL A 239 -11.95 -3.67 -5.13
N CYS A 240 -13.08 -3.17 -5.61
CA CYS A 240 -13.62 -3.46 -6.94
C CYS A 240 -13.56 -2.25 -7.87
N HIS A 241 -12.71 -1.27 -7.53
CA HIS A 241 -12.51 -0.10 -8.35
C HIS A 241 -12.03 -0.54 -9.76
N CYS A 242 -12.54 0.12 -10.80
CA CYS A 242 -12.34 -0.27 -12.21
C CYS A 242 -12.83 -1.68 -12.62
N CYS A 243 -13.52 -2.42 -11.74
CA CYS A 243 -14.04 -3.76 -12.02
C CYS A 243 -15.57 -3.81 -12.11
N LEU A 244 -16.23 -2.66 -11.91
CA LEU A 244 -17.68 -2.50 -12.04
C LEU A 244 -18.07 -2.40 -13.52
N ASN A 245 -19.35 -2.59 -13.83
CA ASN A 245 -19.84 -2.39 -15.19
C ASN A 245 -19.74 -0.90 -15.57
N ASP A 246 -18.88 -0.57 -16.54
CA ASP A 246 -18.63 0.81 -16.97
C ASP A 246 -19.92 1.57 -17.31
N ALA A 247 -20.84 0.95 -18.06
CA ALA A 247 -22.07 1.62 -18.49
C ALA A 247 -23.04 1.88 -17.33
N GLU A 248 -23.03 1.06 -16.27
CA GLU A 248 -23.81 1.29 -15.06
C GLU A 248 -23.16 2.31 -14.15
N TYR A 249 -21.83 2.22 -14.01
CA TYR A 249 -21.02 3.16 -13.26
C TYR A 249 -21.13 4.58 -13.81
N GLU A 250 -20.88 4.77 -15.11
CA GLU A 250 -20.96 6.07 -15.79
C GLU A 250 -22.36 6.66 -15.64
N ARG A 251 -23.41 5.87 -15.82
CA ARG A 251 -24.79 6.33 -15.67
C ARG A 251 -25.09 6.82 -14.25
N ALA A 252 -24.69 6.08 -13.23
CA ALA A 252 -24.89 6.47 -11.84
C ALA A 252 -24.06 7.71 -11.49
N SER A 253 -22.82 7.79 -11.98
CA SER A 253 -21.92 8.93 -11.79
C SER A 253 -22.46 10.20 -12.46
N ASP A 254 -22.89 10.12 -13.71
CA ASP A 254 -23.45 11.26 -14.46
C ASP A 254 -24.76 11.76 -13.82
N ALA A 255 -25.61 10.83 -13.35
CA ALA A 255 -26.81 11.17 -12.62
C ALA A 255 -26.49 11.87 -11.28
N ALA A 256 -25.46 11.40 -10.57
CA ALA A 256 -25.00 12.05 -9.34
C ALA A 256 -24.48 13.47 -9.60
N ASP A 257 -23.63 13.67 -10.62
CA ASP A 257 -23.09 14.98 -10.96
C ASP A 257 -24.22 15.95 -11.35
N SER A 258 -25.16 15.53 -12.21
CA SER A 258 -26.29 16.37 -12.59
C SER A 258 -27.13 16.78 -11.39
N GLU A 259 -27.44 15.86 -10.47
CA GLU A 259 -28.21 16.16 -9.26
C GLU A 259 -27.44 17.09 -8.32
N TRP A 260 -26.14 16.86 -8.16
CA TRP A 260 -25.28 17.72 -7.36
C TRP A 260 -25.26 19.15 -7.89
N GLN A 261 -25.02 19.34 -9.19
CA GLN A 261 -24.98 20.66 -9.82
C GLN A 261 -26.31 21.41 -9.68
N ASP A 262 -27.44 20.71 -9.81
CA ASP A 262 -28.75 21.32 -9.63
C ASP A 262 -29.03 21.67 -8.16
N GLY A 263 -28.60 20.83 -7.22
CA GLY A 263 -28.66 21.10 -5.78
C GLY A 263 -27.80 22.29 -5.36
N VAL A 264 -26.58 22.44 -5.91
CA VAL A 264 -25.72 23.61 -5.67
C VAL A 264 -26.38 24.89 -6.20
N LYS A 265 -26.91 24.89 -7.43
CA LYS A 265 -27.64 26.05 -8.00
C LYS A 265 -28.86 26.43 -7.17
N ALA A 266 -29.55 25.44 -6.59
CA ALA A 266 -30.69 25.65 -5.72
C ALA A 266 -30.32 26.05 -4.27
N GLY A 267 -29.02 26.08 -3.93
CA GLY A 267 -28.53 26.38 -2.58
C GLY A 267 -28.79 25.27 -1.55
N GLN A 268 -29.02 24.04 -2.01
CA GLN A 268 -29.27 22.87 -1.17
C GLN A 268 -27.99 22.12 -0.79
N PHE A 269 -26.98 22.15 -1.66
CA PHE A 269 -25.67 21.54 -1.45
C PHE A 269 -24.58 22.61 -1.34
N PRO A 270 -23.51 22.35 -0.57
CA PRO A 270 -22.32 23.19 -0.57
C PRO A 270 -21.57 23.09 -1.90
N ASP A 271 -20.90 24.16 -2.30
CA ASP A 271 -19.92 24.13 -3.40
C ASP A 271 -18.59 23.58 -2.84
N ASP A 272 -18.59 22.28 -2.51
CA ASP A 272 -17.48 21.55 -1.92
C ASP A 272 -17.19 20.29 -2.72
N TRP A 273 -15.95 20.17 -3.20
CA TRP A 273 -15.54 19.07 -4.08
C TRP A 273 -15.56 17.72 -3.36
N ASP A 274 -15.10 17.64 -2.12
CA ASP A 274 -15.03 16.39 -1.38
C ASP A 274 -16.43 15.85 -1.09
N ALA A 275 -17.35 16.74 -0.69
CA ALA A 275 -18.75 16.40 -0.48
C ALA A 275 -19.44 15.93 -1.78
N ALA A 276 -19.09 16.51 -2.92
CA ALA A 276 -19.58 16.06 -4.23
C ALA A 276 -19.12 14.64 -4.56
N GLN A 277 -17.84 14.33 -4.29
CA GLN A 277 -17.28 12.99 -4.51
C GLN A 277 -17.93 11.95 -3.59
N GLU A 278 -18.13 12.27 -2.31
CA GLU A 278 -18.83 11.39 -1.37
C GLU A 278 -20.29 11.13 -1.79
N PHE A 279 -20.98 12.15 -2.28
CA PHE A 279 -22.34 12.03 -2.80
C PHE A 279 -22.39 11.10 -4.02
N ALA A 280 -21.50 11.29 -5.00
CA ALA A 280 -21.41 10.41 -6.17
C ALA A 280 -21.07 8.98 -5.76
N ALA A 281 -20.14 8.80 -4.84
CA ALA A 281 -19.76 7.48 -4.35
C ALA A 281 -20.92 6.74 -3.68
N ALA A 282 -21.69 7.43 -2.83
CA ALA A 282 -22.88 6.87 -2.19
C ALA A 282 -23.95 6.47 -3.20
N ARG A 283 -24.15 7.26 -4.27
CA ARG A 283 -25.08 6.93 -5.35
C ARG A 283 -24.65 5.69 -6.11
N ILE A 284 -23.37 5.57 -6.46
CA ILE A 284 -22.81 4.39 -7.13
C ILE A 284 -23.02 3.14 -6.28
N VAL A 285 -22.78 3.21 -4.97
CA VAL A 285 -23.02 2.07 -4.06
C VAL A 285 -24.48 1.64 -4.05
N ALA A 286 -25.42 2.59 -4.17
CA ALA A 286 -26.86 2.31 -4.14
C ALA A 286 -27.38 1.75 -5.47
N GLU A 287 -26.83 2.18 -6.61
CA GLU A 287 -27.39 1.88 -7.93
C GLU A 287 -26.61 0.83 -8.72
N VAL A 288 -25.31 0.67 -8.47
CA VAL A 288 -24.45 -0.25 -9.23
C VAL A 288 -24.29 -1.56 -8.46
N PRO A 289 -24.76 -2.70 -9.00
CA PRO A 289 -24.57 -4.00 -8.36
C PRO A 289 -23.08 -4.37 -8.29
N LEU A 290 -22.65 -4.96 -7.17
CA LEU A 290 -21.35 -5.62 -7.10
C LEU A 290 -21.41 -6.96 -7.82
N PRO A 291 -20.46 -7.26 -8.71
CA PRO A 291 -20.26 -8.62 -9.20
C PRO A 291 -20.04 -9.60 -8.04
N GLU A 292 -20.44 -10.86 -8.20
CA GLU A 292 -20.35 -11.87 -7.11
C GLU A 292 -18.90 -12.09 -6.64
N ASP A 293 -17.96 -12.28 -7.57
CA ASP A 293 -16.54 -12.45 -7.27
C ASP A 293 -15.95 -11.23 -6.53
N CYS A 294 -16.41 -10.04 -6.90
CA CYS A 294 -16.04 -8.77 -6.27
C CYS A 294 -16.57 -8.68 -4.82
N ALA A 295 -17.81 -9.11 -4.59
CA ALA A 295 -18.40 -9.14 -3.26
C ALA A 295 -17.67 -10.13 -2.34
N LEU A 296 -17.32 -11.32 -2.84
CA LEU A 296 -16.53 -12.32 -2.11
C LEU A 296 -15.16 -11.77 -1.72
N LEU A 297 -14.44 -11.17 -2.68
CA LEU A 297 -13.14 -10.56 -2.41
C LEU A 297 -13.24 -9.44 -1.37
N ALA A 298 -14.24 -8.57 -1.48
CA ALA A 298 -14.44 -7.49 -0.52
C ALA A 298 -14.73 -8.01 0.89
N ASP A 299 -15.48 -9.11 1.02
CA ASP A 299 -15.74 -9.73 2.31
C ASP A 299 -14.50 -10.39 2.92
N GLU A 300 -13.64 -11.00 2.11
CA GLU A 300 -12.32 -11.49 2.56
C GLU A 300 -11.45 -10.34 3.10
N GLU A 301 -11.36 -9.22 2.37
CA GLU A 301 -10.61 -8.03 2.79
C GLU A 301 -11.18 -7.43 4.09
N ARG A 302 -12.51 -7.36 4.22
CA ARG A 302 -13.18 -6.91 5.45
C ARG A 302 -12.86 -7.81 6.63
N MET A 303 -12.88 -9.13 6.41
CA MET A 303 -12.53 -10.10 7.45
C MET A 303 -11.08 -9.93 7.90
N MET A 304 -10.15 -9.77 6.96
CA MET A 304 -8.73 -9.51 7.26
C MET A 304 -8.55 -8.25 8.12
N LEU A 305 -9.18 -7.14 7.74
CA LEU A 305 -9.12 -5.87 8.48
C LEU A 305 -9.74 -6.00 9.88
N ARG A 306 -10.95 -6.57 10.00
CA ARG A 306 -11.65 -6.71 11.29
C ARG A 306 -10.93 -7.65 12.25
N ALA A 307 -10.45 -8.78 11.75
CA ALA A 307 -9.76 -9.78 12.56
C ALA A 307 -8.29 -9.41 12.80
N LEU A 308 -7.75 -8.44 12.05
CA LEU A 308 -6.33 -8.15 11.95
C LEU A 308 -5.51 -9.42 11.69
N ALA A 309 -5.99 -10.24 10.77
CA ALA A 309 -5.43 -11.56 10.47
C ALA A 309 -5.21 -11.67 8.97
N VAL A 310 -3.94 -11.61 8.54
CA VAL A 310 -3.58 -11.84 7.14
C VAL A 310 -3.52 -13.34 6.86
N PRO A 311 -4.25 -13.84 5.84
CA PRO A 311 -4.09 -15.20 5.36
C PRO A 311 -2.64 -15.53 4.98
N LEU A 312 -2.21 -16.76 5.24
CA LEU A 312 -0.80 -17.15 5.07
C LEU A 312 -0.35 -17.07 3.61
N ASP A 313 -1.19 -17.52 2.67
CA ASP A 313 -0.97 -17.39 1.23
C ASP A 313 -0.75 -15.94 0.80
N ARG A 314 -1.48 -14.98 1.40
CA ARG A 314 -1.29 -13.55 1.15
C ARG A 314 0.01 -13.03 1.76
N LEU A 315 0.37 -13.46 2.97
CA LEU A 315 1.67 -13.12 3.57
C LEU A 315 2.83 -13.64 2.71
N LEU A 316 2.72 -14.87 2.18
CA LEU A 316 3.69 -15.47 1.28
C LEU A 316 3.81 -14.70 -0.04
N GLY A 317 2.67 -14.38 -0.67
CA GLY A 317 2.62 -13.61 -1.91
C GLY A 317 3.21 -12.19 -1.78
N HIS A 318 3.22 -11.65 -0.55
CA HIS A 318 3.84 -10.37 -0.22
C HIS A 318 5.24 -10.50 0.39
N GLY A 319 5.84 -11.70 0.48
CA GLY A 319 7.19 -11.87 1.06
C GLY A 319 7.30 -11.46 2.54
N LEU A 320 6.18 -11.49 3.29
CA LEU A 320 6.07 -11.04 4.68
C LEU A 320 6.36 -12.15 5.72
N VAL A 321 6.84 -13.31 5.27
CA VAL A 321 7.13 -14.48 6.11
C VAL A 321 8.62 -14.83 6.01
N CYS A 322 9.24 -15.20 7.13
CA CYS A 322 10.59 -15.75 7.14
C CYS A 322 10.66 -17.13 6.43
N ALA A 323 11.81 -17.42 5.81
CA ALA A 323 12.06 -18.62 5.01
C ALA A 323 11.75 -19.95 5.72
N GLU A 324 11.82 -20.00 7.06
CA GLU A 324 11.55 -21.22 7.85
C GLU A 324 10.08 -21.67 7.77
N ALA A 325 9.13 -20.74 7.67
CA ALA A 325 7.72 -21.08 7.46
C ALA A 325 7.41 -21.41 5.99
N GLN A 326 8.12 -20.78 5.04
CA GLN A 326 8.05 -21.11 3.60
C GLN A 326 8.52 -22.56 3.32
N ALA A 327 9.57 -23.02 4.02
CA ALA A 327 10.08 -24.39 3.90
C ALA A 327 9.11 -25.44 4.48
N GLY A 328 8.40 -25.11 5.57
CA GLY A 328 7.39 -25.98 6.18
C GLY A 328 6.19 -26.24 5.25
N GLU A 329 5.78 -25.26 4.45
CA GLU A 329 4.66 -25.38 3.53
C GLU A 329 4.99 -26.09 2.23
N HIS A 330 6.18 -25.89 1.64
CA HIS A 330 6.61 -26.70 0.49
C HIS A 330 6.60 -28.21 0.82
N ILE A 331 6.88 -28.56 2.08
CA ILE A 331 6.80 -29.93 2.58
C ILE A 331 5.32 -30.33 2.79
N ALA A 332 4.50 -29.50 3.42
CA ALA A 332 3.10 -29.81 3.70
C ALA A 332 2.23 -29.90 2.43
N GLN A 333 2.49 -29.07 1.42
CA GLN A 333 1.77 -29.04 0.14
C GLN A 333 2.15 -30.25 -0.72
N ARG A 334 3.44 -30.60 -0.79
CA ARG A 334 3.88 -31.86 -1.41
C ARG A 334 3.30 -33.11 -0.73
N LEU A 335 3.06 -33.07 0.57
CA LEU A 335 2.42 -34.18 1.29
C LEU A 335 0.91 -34.28 1.02
N LYS A 336 0.24 -33.19 0.60
CA LYS A 336 -1.15 -33.21 0.14
C LYS A 336 -1.28 -33.65 -1.32
N GLU A 337 -0.34 -33.30 -2.18
CA GLU A 337 -0.34 -33.66 -3.60
C GLU A 337 0.07 -35.12 -3.86
N ASN A 338 0.75 -35.77 -2.89
CA ASN A 338 1.14 -37.18 -2.95
C ASN A 338 0.19 -38.13 -2.19
N ARG A 339 -1.04 -37.69 -1.88
CA ARG A 339 -2.11 -38.51 -1.27
C ARG A 339 -3.29 -38.64 -2.22
#